data_AF-V5GL70-F1
#
_entry.id   AF-V5GL70-F1
#
_cell.length_a   1.000
_cell.length_b   1.000
_cell.length_c   1.000
_cell.angle_alpha   90.00
_cell.angle_beta   90.00
_cell.angle_gamma   90.00
#
_symmetry.space_group_name_H-M   'P 1'
#
loop_
_entity.id
_entity.type
_entity.pdbx_description
1 polymer ?
#
loop_
_entity_poly.entity_id
_entity_poly.type
_entity_poly.pdbx_seq_one_letter_code
_entity_poly.pdbx_strand_id
1 'polypeptide(L)'
;MLKLSFFIVLVLAGLCFGASETEEGVEGTNNSGGTSSGGSSSLGNKDDEDQNEEKFPAEETPKESVSDGTQPLGYYLPDFIGDAEAKQTYVTKLVSECSKDHYKYKINEHNITFPKCTYMCISESGNKPTKVLRIPHGMVCNKKKDTCPETGDCPEVKEVPSC
;
A
#
# COMPACT_ATOMS: atom_id res chain seq x y z
N MET A 1 -25.03 -36.54 17.39
CA MET A 1 -25.97 -37.10 16.39
C MET A 1 -26.18 -36.07 15.29
N LEU A 2 -25.26 -36.05 14.32
CA LEU A 2 -25.30 -35.12 13.18
C LEU A 2 -26.15 -35.76 12.08
N LYS A 3 -27.25 -35.10 11.75
CA LYS A 3 -28.31 -35.58 10.85
C LYS A 3 -27.76 -35.80 9.44
N LEU A 4 -27.86 -37.05 8.96
CA LEU A 4 -27.49 -37.55 7.64
C LEU A 4 -28.15 -36.79 6.46
N SER A 5 -29.13 -35.92 6.73
CA SER A 5 -29.83 -35.13 5.71
C SER A 5 -29.05 -33.96 5.10
N PHE A 6 -28.02 -33.41 5.76
CA PHE A 6 -27.30 -32.25 5.22
C PHE A 6 -26.30 -32.59 4.10
N PHE A 7 -25.82 -33.83 4.04
CA PHE A 7 -24.83 -34.23 3.02
C PHE A 7 -25.42 -34.41 1.62
N ILE A 8 -26.71 -34.73 1.50
CA ILE A 8 -27.35 -35.01 0.21
C ILE A 8 -27.55 -33.72 -0.60
N VAL A 9 -27.77 -32.58 0.07
CA VAL A 9 -27.96 -31.28 -0.60
C VAL A 9 -26.67 -30.78 -1.24
N LEU A 10 -25.50 -31.12 -0.68
CA LEU A 10 -24.19 -30.66 -1.16
C LEU A 10 -23.76 -31.38 -2.46
N VAL A 11 -24.26 -32.60 -2.69
CA VAL A 11 -23.95 -33.40 -3.89
C VAL A 11 -24.78 -32.97 -5.11
N LEU A 12 -26.02 -32.49 -4.91
CA LEU A 12 -26.89 -32.04 -6.01
C LEU A 12 -26.49 -30.70 -6.62
N ALA A 13 -25.81 -29.82 -5.88
CA ALA A 13 -25.32 -28.54 -6.39
C ALA A 13 -23.96 -28.63 -7.11
N GLY A 14 -23.21 -29.73 -6.93
CA GLY A 14 -21.90 -29.94 -7.54
C GLY A 14 -21.93 -30.49 -8.97
N LEU A 15 -23.08 -30.97 -9.46
CA LEU A 15 -23.19 -31.61 -10.78
C LEU A 15 -23.35 -30.61 -11.96
N CYS A 16 -23.35 -29.30 -11.72
CA CYS A 16 -23.49 -28.28 -12.78
C CYS A 16 -22.15 -27.70 -13.29
N PHE A 17 -21.00 -28.26 -12.87
CA PHE A 17 -19.74 -28.03 -13.58
C PHE A 17 -19.53 -29.20 -14.55
N GLY A 18 -20.27 -29.10 -15.65
CA GLY A 18 -20.31 -30.05 -16.75
C GLY A 18 -18.96 -30.20 -17.43
N ALA A 19 -18.73 -31.44 -17.86
CA ALA A 19 -17.59 -31.92 -18.61
C ALA A 19 -17.27 -31.03 -19.83
N SER A 20 -15.98 -30.72 -20.00
CA SER A 20 -15.46 -30.32 -21.31
C SER A 20 -14.83 -31.57 -21.92
N GLU A 21 -15.56 -32.20 -22.83
CA GLU A 21 -15.07 -33.30 -23.66
C GLU A 21 -14.92 -32.75 -25.08
N THR A 22 -13.74 -32.95 -25.65
CA THR A 22 -13.45 -33.05 -27.09
C THR A 22 -14.57 -33.83 -27.81
N GLU A 23 -14.92 -33.55 -29.07
CA GLU A 23 -14.25 -34.03 -30.28
C GLU A 23 -14.87 -33.31 -31.52
N GLU A 24 -13.99 -32.97 -32.48
CA GLU A 24 -14.10 -33.06 -33.95
C GLU A 24 -15.36 -32.63 -34.77
N GLY A 25 -15.12 -31.77 -35.77
CA GLY A 25 -16.09 -31.45 -36.83
C GLY A 25 -15.70 -30.36 -37.86
N VAL A 26 -14.57 -30.55 -38.55
CA VAL A 26 -14.22 -30.22 -39.96
C VAL A 26 -14.68 -28.92 -40.70
N GLU A 27 -13.67 -28.37 -41.40
CA GLU A 27 -13.61 -27.54 -42.62
C GLU A 27 -13.99 -26.06 -42.66
N GLY A 28 -12.94 -25.25 -42.89
CA GLY A 28 -12.99 -23.87 -43.37
C GLY A 28 -11.58 -23.33 -43.63
N THR A 29 -10.92 -23.86 -44.67
CA THR A 29 -9.60 -23.46 -45.19
C THR A 29 -9.49 -21.96 -45.50
N ASN A 30 -8.36 -21.32 -45.15
CA ASN A 30 -7.51 -20.47 -46.04
C ASN A 30 -6.37 -19.75 -45.26
N ASN A 31 -5.23 -20.43 -45.19
CA ASN A 31 -3.87 -20.04 -45.59
C ASN A 31 -3.18 -18.71 -45.19
N SER A 32 -1.86 -18.89 -44.99
CA SER A 32 -0.74 -17.92 -44.95
C SER A 32 -0.52 -17.23 -43.60
N GLY A 33 0.62 -17.34 -42.91
CA GLY A 33 1.97 -17.67 -43.34
C GLY A 33 2.92 -16.64 -42.70
N GLY A 34 3.92 -17.06 -41.93
CA GLY A 34 4.91 -16.14 -41.38
C GLY A 34 5.69 -16.65 -40.17
N THR A 35 6.70 -17.47 -40.43
CA THR A 35 7.79 -17.82 -39.50
C THR A 35 8.92 -16.79 -39.56
N SER A 36 9.51 -16.41 -38.42
CA SER A 36 10.95 -16.14 -38.20
C SER A 36 11.12 -15.67 -36.74
N SER A 37 11.93 -16.22 -35.84
CA SER A 37 13.34 -16.69 -35.83
C SER A 37 14.38 -15.57 -35.79
N GLY A 38 15.15 -15.53 -34.70
CA GLY A 38 16.43 -14.82 -34.55
C GLY A 38 16.33 -13.59 -33.63
N GLY A 39 17.21 -13.35 -32.65
CA GLY A 39 18.47 -13.98 -32.27
C GLY A 39 19.06 -13.23 -31.07
N SER A 40 19.86 -13.93 -30.29
CA SER A 40 20.57 -13.51 -29.08
C SER A 40 21.71 -12.52 -29.35
N SER A 41 22.03 -11.63 -28.39
CA SER A 41 23.43 -11.24 -28.11
C SER A 41 23.61 -10.52 -26.77
N SER A 42 24.58 -11.03 -26.02
CA SER A 42 25.08 -10.64 -24.70
C SER A 42 26.00 -9.39 -24.67
N LEU A 43 26.11 -8.81 -23.47
CA LEU A 43 27.30 -8.29 -22.76
C LEU A 43 28.16 -7.16 -23.37
N GLY A 44 28.35 -6.09 -22.60
CA GLY A 44 29.44 -5.11 -22.69
C GLY A 44 29.41 -4.13 -21.51
N ASN A 45 30.55 -3.87 -20.88
CA ASN A 45 30.76 -3.42 -19.50
C ASN A 45 31.51 -2.05 -19.45
N LYS A 46 31.58 -1.41 -18.26
CA LYS A 46 32.63 -0.45 -17.77
C LYS A 46 32.61 1.03 -18.21
N ASP A 47 33.01 2.07 -17.44
CA ASP A 47 33.67 2.37 -16.13
C ASP A 47 33.29 3.86 -15.77
N ASP A 48 32.94 4.24 -14.52
CA ASP A 48 33.69 4.97 -13.45
C ASP A 48 33.84 6.53 -13.53
N GLU A 49 33.95 7.11 -12.31
CA GLU A 49 34.33 8.48 -11.86
C GLU A 49 33.23 9.55 -11.65
N ASP A 50 33.21 10.40 -10.61
CA ASP A 50 33.78 10.42 -9.24
C ASP A 50 33.24 11.67 -8.47
N GLN A 51 33.27 11.64 -7.12
CA GLN A 51 33.27 12.77 -6.14
C GLN A 51 31.99 13.65 -6.01
N ASN A 52 31.51 14.06 -4.82
CA ASN A 52 32.20 14.50 -3.61
C ASN A 52 31.31 14.38 -2.35
N GLU A 53 31.98 14.09 -1.24
CA GLU A 53 31.52 13.91 0.14
C GLU A 53 31.08 15.23 0.78
N GLU A 54 30.08 15.20 1.68
CA GLU A 54 30.20 15.87 2.99
C GLU A 54 29.51 15.03 4.06
N LYS A 55 30.22 14.91 5.19
CA LYS A 55 30.17 13.89 6.24
C LYS A 55 29.55 14.47 7.51
N PHE A 56 29.14 13.56 8.41
CA PHE A 56 29.02 13.64 9.89
C PHE A 56 27.59 13.38 10.44
N PRO A 57 27.46 12.63 11.55
CA PRO A 57 28.01 11.29 11.80
C PRO A 57 26.94 10.28 12.25
N ALA A 58 27.26 8.99 12.10
CA ALA A 58 26.48 7.83 12.53
C ALA A 58 26.52 7.60 14.04
N GLU A 59 25.39 7.16 14.61
CA GLU A 59 25.21 6.24 15.76
C GLU A 59 23.70 6.27 16.14
N GLU A 60 22.90 5.21 16.25
CA GLU A 60 23.13 3.77 16.31
C GLU A 60 21.91 3.05 15.68
N THR A 61 22.14 2.08 14.80
CA THR A 61 21.24 0.94 14.60
C THR A 61 21.93 -0.29 15.16
N PRO A 62 21.24 -1.15 15.91
CA PRO A 62 20.64 -2.34 15.28
C PRO A 62 19.26 -2.67 15.89
N LYS A 63 18.28 -3.20 15.15
CA LYS A 63 18.33 -4.54 14.55
C LYS A 63 17.51 -4.60 13.26
N GLU A 64 18.19 -5.07 12.23
CA GLU A 64 17.62 -5.79 11.10
C GLU A 64 16.67 -6.89 11.62
N SER A 65 15.37 -6.70 11.41
CA SER A 65 14.40 -7.78 11.41
C SER A 65 13.98 -7.99 9.95
N VAL A 66 14.69 -8.92 9.30
CA VAL A 66 14.25 -9.78 8.21
C VAL A 66 13.26 -9.13 7.24
N SER A 67 13.76 -8.67 6.10
CA SER A 67 12.96 -8.34 4.93
C SER A 67 12.29 -9.61 4.38
N ASP A 68 11.18 -9.99 4.98
CA ASP A 68 10.18 -10.88 4.37
C ASP A 68 9.07 -10.00 3.79
N GLY A 69 9.34 -9.43 2.60
CA GLY A 69 8.40 -9.05 1.54
C GLY A 69 7.21 -8.11 1.78
N THR A 70 6.73 -7.85 3.00
CA THR A 70 5.56 -6.96 3.22
C THR A 70 5.61 -6.36 4.63
N GLN A 71 6.10 -5.13 4.75
CA GLN A 71 5.98 -4.39 6.01
C GLN A 71 4.50 -4.17 6.35
N PRO A 72 4.11 -4.31 7.63
CA PRO A 72 2.73 -4.13 8.06
C PRO A 72 2.27 -2.68 7.87
N LEU A 73 0.96 -2.47 7.75
CA LEU A 73 0.37 -1.14 7.65
C LEU A 73 0.76 -0.28 8.85
N GLY A 74 1.18 0.95 8.59
CA GLY A 74 1.62 1.88 9.59
C GLY A 74 3.04 1.66 10.10
N TYR A 75 3.81 0.71 9.52
CA TYR A 75 5.21 0.48 9.89
C TYR A 75 6.06 1.75 9.80
N TYR A 76 5.78 2.62 8.82
CA TYR A 76 6.52 3.86 8.60
C TYR A 76 6.01 5.04 9.44
N LEU A 77 4.94 4.85 10.23
CA LEU A 77 4.46 5.92 11.10
C LEU A 77 5.42 6.13 12.28
N PRO A 78 5.61 7.40 12.71
CA PRO A 78 6.41 7.71 13.88
C PRO A 78 5.90 7.03 15.16
N ASP A 79 6.82 6.75 16.08
CA ASP A 79 6.50 6.10 17.37
C ASP A 79 5.58 6.94 18.27
N PHE A 80 5.53 8.25 18.06
CA PHE A 80 4.59 9.09 18.79
C PHE A 80 3.13 8.77 18.48
N ILE A 81 2.82 8.04 17.41
CA ILE A 81 1.45 7.57 17.13
C ILE A 81 1.04 6.50 18.14
N GLY A 82 1.96 5.59 18.49
CA GLY A 82 1.71 4.49 19.42
C GLY A 82 2.41 3.21 18.97
N ASP A 83 1.92 2.08 19.46
CA ASP A 83 2.35 0.74 19.07
C ASP A 83 1.86 0.35 17.66
N ALA A 84 2.17 -0.88 17.24
CA ALA A 84 1.81 -1.39 15.91
C ALA A 84 0.29 -1.34 15.65
N GLU A 85 -0.54 -1.64 16.65
CA GLU A 85 -2.01 -1.62 16.51
C GLU A 85 -2.53 -0.19 16.36
N ALA A 86 -2.01 0.74 17.15
CA ALA A 86 -2.33 2.16 17.03
C ALA A 86 -1.93 2.71 15.67
N LYS A 87 -0.74 2.35 15.17
CA LYS A 87 -0.25 2.75 13.83
C LYS A 87 -1.13 2.17 12.72
N GLN A 88 -1.50 0.90 12.78
CA GLN A 88 -2.41 0.27 11.83
C GLN A 88 -3.79 0.94 11.84
N THR A 89 -4.34 1.21 13.02
CA THR A 89 -5.63 1.89 13.19
C THR A 89 -5.59 3.30 12.61
N TYR A 90 -4.48 4.01 12.80
CA TYR A 90 -4.27 5.35 12.26
C TYR A 90 -4.33 5.34 10.73
N VAL A 91 -3.53 4.49 10.08
CA VAL A 91 -3.52 4.34 8.61
C VAL A 91 -4.89 3.92 8.08
N THR A 92 -5.55 2.97 8.73
CA THR A 92 -6.87 2.48 8.31
C THR A 92 -7.90 3.60 8.29
N LYS A 93 -7.89 4.48 9.30
CA LYS A 93 -8.76 5.67 9.33
C LYS A 93 -8.45 6.60 8.16
N LEU A 94 -7.19 6.91 7.89
CA LEU A 94 -6.81 7.78 6.77
C LEU A 94 -7.25 7.20 5.41
N VAL A 95 -7.07 5.89 5.20
CA VAL A 95 -7.54 5.22 3.98
C VAL A 95 -9.06 5.30 3.86
N SER A 96 -9.78 5.07 4.95
CA SER A 96 -11.26 5.15 4.95
C SER A 96 -11.78 6.52 4.53
N GLU A 97 -11.06 7.59 4.92
CA GLU A 97 -11.36 8.96 4.53
C GLU A 97 -11.10 9.21 3.03
N CYS A 98 -10.00 8.68 2.48
CA CYS A 98 -9.74 8.74 1.04
C CYS A 98 -10.81 8.00 0.21
N SER A 99 -11.32 6.88 0.73
CA SER A 99 -12.22 5.99 0.00
C SER A 99 -13.69 6.42 0.00
N LYS A 100 -14.05 7.51 0.69
CA LYS A 100 -15.43 8.03 0.74
C LYS A 100 -16.00 8.34 -0.64
N ASP A 101 -15.18 8.91 -1.53
CA ASP A 101 -15.62 9.31 -2.88
C ASP A 101 -15.43 8.20 -3.93
N HIS A 102 -14.41 7.35 -3.77
CA HIS A 102 -14.12 6.25 -4.69
C HIS A 102 -13.44 5.07 -3.97
N TYR A 103 -13.82 3.85 -4.34
CA TYR A 103 -13.41 2.59 -3.71
C TYR A 103 -11.94 2.17 -3.95
N LYS A 104 -11.06 3.06 -4.45
CA LYS A 104 -9.68 2.71 -4.85
C LYS A 104 -8.65 3.82 -4.62
N TYR A 105 -8.49 4.26 -3.37
CA TYR A 105 -7.38 5.12 -2.97
C TYR A 105 -6.49 4.41 -1.95
N LYS A 106 -5.19 4.63 -2.09
CA LYS A 106 -4.14 4.25 -1.12
C LYS A 106 -3.59 5.54 -0.51
N ILE A 107 -2.91 5.43 0.63
CA ILE A 107 -2.14 6.54 1.19
C ILE A 107 -0.65 6.27 1.05
N ASN A 108 0.15 7.33 1.00
CA ASN A 108 1.59 7.23 1.14
C ASN A 108 1.98 7.58 2.58
N GLU A 109 2.37 6.59 3.38
CA GLU A 109 2.77 6.77 4.78
C GLU A 109 3.96 7.73 4.94
N HIS A 110 4.85 7.79 3.95
CA HIS A 110 6.00 8.72 3.95
C HIS A 110 5.61 10.18 3.63
N ASN A 111 4.38 10.43 3.17
CA ASN A 111 3.93 11.77 2.77
C ASN A 111 2.82 12.30 3.68
N ILE A 112 2.84 11.88 4.96
CA ILE A 112 2.01 12.45 6.01
C ILE A 112 2.75 13.64 6.63
N THR A 113 2.19 14.84 6.49
CA THR A 113 2.73 16.06 7.08
C THR A 113 2.02 16.34 8.40
N PHE A 114 2.47 15.68 9.46
CA PHE A 114 1.86 15.81 10.79
C PHE A 114 1.78 17.24 11.32
N PRO A 115 2.81 18.11 11.17
CA PRO A 115 2.71 19.51 11.63
C PRO A 115 1.57 20.28 10.96
N LYS A 116 1.23 19.96 9.71
CA LYS A 116 0.13 20.59 8.97
C LYS A 116 -1.18 19.82 9.06
N CYS A 117 -1.18 18.67 9.74
CA CYS A 117 -2.31 17.75 9.77
C CYS A 117 -2.79 17.37 8.36
N THR A 118 -1.90 17.10 7.41
CA THR A 118 -2.27 16.72 6.04
C THR A 118 -1.62 15.42 5.58
N TYR A 119 -2.24 14.76 4.61
CA TYR A 119 -1.73 13.55 3.97
C TYR A 119 -2.26 13.42 2.52
N MET A 120 -1.65 12.54 1.74
CA MET A 120 -1.96 12.36 0.32
C MET A 120 -2.71 11.04 0.05
N CYS A 121 -3.85 11.15 -0.64
CA CYS A 121 -4.63 10.05 -1.17
C CYS A 121 -4.28 9.83 -2.65
N ILE A 122 -3.66 8.70 -2.95
CA ILE A 122 -3.20 8.32 -4.29
C ILE A 122 -4.19 7.33 -4.89
N SER A 123 -4.67 7.59 -6.10
CA SER A 123 -5.55 6.62 -6.77
C SER A 123 -4.77 5.36 -7.10
N GLU A 124 -5.33 4.21 -6.77
CA GLU A 124 -4.72 2.91 -7.09
C GLU A 124 -4.48 2.74 -8.59
N SER A 125 -5.35 3.31 -9.43
CA SER A 125 -5.22 3.25 -10.88
C SER A 125 -4.19 4.20 -11.47
N GLY A 126 -3.65 5.17 -10.69
CA GLY A 126 -2.76 6.23 -11.16
C GLY A 126 -3.39 7.25 -12.11
N ASN A 127 -4.60 7.00 -12.62
CA ASN A 127 -5.27 7.83 -13.62
C ASN A 127 -6.00 9.06 -13.05
N LYS A 128 -6.12 9.16 -11.71
CA LYS A 128 -6.73 10.31 -11.04
C LYS A 128 -5.66 11.10 -10.31
N PRO A 129 -5.78 12.44 -10.26
CA PRO A 129 -4.85 13.27 -9.51
C PRO A 129 -4.87 12.90 -8.03
N THR A 130 -3.70 12.96 -7.42
CA THR A 130 -3.55 12.81 -5.96
C THR A 130 -4.33 13.90 -5.25
N LYS A 131 -5.11 13.53 -4.23
CA LYS A 131 -5.83 14.47 -3.38
C LYS A 131 -5.05 14.68 -2.08
N VAL A 132 -4.92 15.92 -1.63
CA VAL A 132 -4.42 16.22 -0.27
C VAL A 132 -5.62 16.35 0.65
N LEU A 133 -5.67 15.51 1.68
CA LEU A 133 -6.70 15.54 2.71
C LEU A 133 -6.11 15.94 4.06
N ARG A 134 -7.00 16.35 4.97
CA ARG A 134 -6.67 16.67 6.35
C ARG A 134 -6.77 15.42 7.22
N ILE A 135 -5.79 15.20 8.08
CA ILE A 135 -5.87 14.21 9.17
C ILE A 135 -7.11 14.53 10.02
N PRO A 136 -8.01 13.57 10.27
CA PRO A 136 -9.23 13.80 11.05
C PRO A 136 -8.98 14.43 12.42
N HIS A 137 -9.94 15.24 12.85
CA HIS A 137 -9.93 15.87 14.18
C HIS A 137 -9.72 14.83 15.29
N GLY A 138 -8.88 15.15 16.27
CA GLY A 138 -8.61 14.29 17.43
C GLY A 138 -7.57 13.19 17.18
N MET A 139 -6.98 13.11 15.99
CA MET A 139 -5.86 12.19 15.72
C MET A 139 -4.52 12.83 16.09
N VAL A 140 -3.63 12.05 16.72
CA VAL A 140 -2.32 12.50 17.19
C VAL A 140 -1.46 13.02 16.04
N CYS A 141 -0.74 14.13 16.27
CA CYS A 141 0.08 14.79 15.26
C CYS A 141 1.48 15.20 15.73
N ASN A 142 1.88 14.94 16.98
CA ASN A 142 3.24 15.23 17.42
C ASN A 142 3.70 14.34 18.60
N LYS A 143 4.97 14.52 18.98
CA LYS A 143 5.60 13.81 20.11
C LYS A 143 4.96 14.09 21.47
N LYS A 144 4.30 15.24 21.64
CA LYS A 144 3.61 15.65 22.87
C LYS A 144 2.20 15.05 23.00
N LYS A 145 1.80 14.21 22.03
CA LYS A 145 0.46 13.60 21.93
C LYS A 145 -0.65 14.63 21.71
N ASP A 146 -0.32 15.82 21.20
CA ASP A 146 -1.34 16.75 20.72
C ASP A 146 -2.05 16.17 19.50
N THR A 147 -3.26 16.67 19.26
CA THR A 147 -4.13 16.16 18.20
C THR A 147 -4.46 17.24 17.19
N CYS A 148 -4.77 16.80 15.96
CA CYS A 148 -5.17 17.70 14.89
C CYS A 148 -6.49 18.41 15.25
N PRO A 149 -6.53 19.75 15.22
CA PRO A 149 -7.76 20.52 15.38
C PRO A 149 -8.67 20.35 14.15
N GLU A 150 -9.90 20.87 14.22
CA GLU A 150 -10.82 20.87 13.08
C GLU A 150 -10.23 21.63 11.87
N THR A 151 -9.55 22.75 12.14
CA THR A 151 -8.85 23.57 11.14
C THR A 151 -7.49 24.05 11.66
N GLY A 152 -6.56 24.38 10.76
CA GLY A 152 -5.22 24.89 11.11
C GLY A 152 -4.16 23.82 11.32
N ASP A 153 -3.00 24.19 11.82
CA ASP A 153 -1.87 23.27 12.00
C ASP A 153 -1.99 22.44 13.28
N CYS A 154 -1.16 21.40 13.41
CA CYS A 154 -0.97 20.69 14.67
C CYS A 154 -0.49 21.69 15.73
N PRO A 155 -1.04 21.68 16.95
CA PRO A 155 -0.65 22.64 17.97
C PRO A 155 0.86 22.57 18.25
N GLU A 156 1.54 23.69 18.04
CA GLU A 156 2.89 23.88 18.53
C GLU A 156 2.79 24.40 19.96
N VAL A 157 3.39 23.68 20.90
CA VAL A 157 3.58 24.20 22.24
C VAL A 157 4.64 25.29 22.16
N LYS A 158 4.18 26.54 22.06
CA LYS A 158 5.01 27.70 22.37
C LYS A 158 5.27 27.65 23.86
N GLU A 159 6.51 27.40 24.25
CA GLU A 159 6.92 27.57 25.65
C GLU A 159 6.64 29.04 26.01
N VAL A 160 5.60 29.26 26.79
CA VAL A 160 5.33 30.60 27.34
C VAL A 160 6.41 30.85 28.39
N PRO A 161 7.21 31.94 28.27
CA PRO A 161 8.19 32.26 29.29
C PRO A 161 7.46 32.42 30.63
N SER A 162 7.95 31.72 31.66
CA SER A 162 7.43 31.88 33.02
C SER A 162 7.68 33.32 33.49
N CYS A 163 6.61 33.98 33.93
CA CYS A 163 6.66 35.33 34.52
C CYS A 163 7.20 35.31 35.95
#